data_AF-A0A7S2YNF6-F1
#
_entry.id   AF-A0A7S2YNF6-F1
#
_cell.length_a   1.000
_cell.length_b   1.000
_cell.length_c   1.000
_cell.angle_alpha   90.00
_cell.angle_beta   90.00
_cell.angle_gamma   90.00
#
_symmetry.space_group_name_H-M   'P 1'
#
loop_
_entity.id
_entity.type
_entity.pdbx_description
1 polymer ?
#
loop_
_entity_poly.entity_id
_entity_poly.type
_entity_poly.pdbx_seq_one_letter_code
_entity_poly.pdbx_strand_id
1 'polypeptide(L)'
;NGVTREPHDGDSNDGFSSRLFTNGSCSYNLKEELQSKQQCAINPALPMIFRLICLLGLVVAGEVMAFAGPSPSRKPGVSAPEVLKEFVEAAGESLLVVDVREAFEATEEGPLPSDTVRPQAINLSWDREAGNMPLPDSEEVPFDKPIITHCGGGGRGQKARDFLEKNGYTNVLNGGGPEDAECWKEFGSK
;
A
#
# COMPACT_ATOMS: atom_id res chain seq x y z
N ASN A 1 -38.75 38.90 28.00
CA ASN A 1 -40.11 38.37 27.72
C ASN A 1 -39.98 37.38 26.57
N GLY A 2 -39.62 36.11 26.75
CA GLY A 2 -40.09 35.18 27.78
C GLY A 2 -41.34 34.49 27.28
N VAL A 3 -41.20 33.51 26.38
CA VAL A 3 -42.24 32.52 26.06
C VAL A 3 -41.55 31.18 25.82
N THR A 4 -41.68 30.30 26.81
CA THR A 4 -41.37 28.88 26.78
C THR A 4 -42.46 28.13 26.02
N ARG A 5 -42.10 27.12 25.23
CA ARG A 5 -42.95 25.96 24.94
C ARG A 5 -42.08 24.72 24.81
N GLU A 6 -42.32 23.80 25.74
CA GLU A 6 -41.83 22.43 25.75
C GLU A 6 -42.58 21.58 24.71
N PRO A 7 -42.01 20.42 24.34
CA PRO A 7 -42.81 19.25 24.05
C PRO A 7 -42.53 18.11 25.04
N HIS A 8 -43.64 17.60 25.56
CA HIS A 8 -43.86 16.38 26.34
C HIS A 8 -43.34 15.10 25.66
N ASP A 9 -42.91 14.17 26.52
CA ASP A 9 -43.17 12.71 26.60
C ASP A 9 -43.34 11.94 25.27
N GLY A 10 -42.65 10.84 25.02
CA GLY A 10 -42.45 9.68 25.88
C GLY A 10 -42.79 8.42 25.08
N ASP A 11 -42.47 7.25 25.64
CA ASP A 11 -42.64 5.89 25.10
C ASP A 11 -41.64 5.42 24.02
N SER A 12 -41.06 4.22 24.09
CA SER A 12 -41.10 3.14 25.10
C SER A 12 -40.27 1.98 24.55
N ASN A 13 -39.63 1.22 25.45
CA ASN A 13 -39.13 -0.16 25.30
C ASN A 13 -37.97 -0.35 24.28
N ASP A 14 -37.01 -1.26 24.47
CA ASP A 14 -37.04 -2.53 25.17
C ASP A 14 -35.65 -2.82 25.76
N GLY A 15 -35.63 -3.33 26.99
CA GLY A 15 -34.42 -3.82 27.61
C GLY A 15 -33.96 -5.14 27.01
N PHE A 16 -32.65 -5.33 26.89
CA PHE A 16 -32.07 -6.63 27.21
C PHE A 16 -30.68 -6.48 27.81
N SER A 17 -30.64 -6.81 29.11
CA SER A 17 -29.46 -7.00 29.92
C SER A 17 -28.49 -7.98 29.25
N SER A 18 -27.25 -7.54 29.03
CA SER A 18 -26.12 -8.46 29.03
C SER A 18 -24.93 -7.84 29.76
N ARG A 19 -24.81 -8.27 31.02
CA ARG A 19 -23.58 -8.73 31.68
C ARG A 19 -22.34 -7.84 31.53
N LEU A 20 -22.06 -7.13 32.63
CA LEU A 20 -20.81 -7.21 33.39
C LEU A 20 -19.60 -7.77 32.61
N PHE A 21 -18.61 -6.92 32.33
CA PHE A 21 -17.23 -7.20 32.72
C PHE A 21 -16.51 -5.89 33.03
N THR A 22 -16.13 -5.75 34.29
CA THR A 22 -15.28 -4.70 34.83
C THR A 22 -13.81 -5.01 34.57
N ASN A 23 -13.04 -3.93 34.47
CA ASN A 23 -11.61 -3.77 34.78
C ASN A 23 -10.58 -4.34 33.80
N GLY A 24 -9.61 -3.48 33.47
CA GLY A 24 -8.30 -3.95 33.05
C GLY A 24 -7.64 -3.06 32.02
N SER A 25 -7.09 -1.94 32.48
CA SER A 25 -6.00 -1.24 31.80
C SER A 25 -4.93 -2.25 31.35
N CYS A 26 -4.68 -2.36 30.05
CA CYS A 26 -3.52 -3.06 29.53
C CYS A 26 -2.78 -2.14 28.58
N SER A 27 -1.68 -1.57 29.08
CA SER A 27 -0.63 -0.99 28.27
C SER A 27 -0.16 -2.04 27.27
N TYR A 28 -0.31 -1.76 25.97
CA TYR A 28 0.21 -2.63 24.92
C TYR A 28 1.68 -2.30 24.69
N ASN A 29 2.54 -3.21 25.17
CA ASN A 29 3.97 -3.19 24.95
C ASN A 29 4.25 -3.84 23.57
N LEU A 30 4.84 -3.07 22.66
CA LEU A 30 4.87 -3.28 21.21
C LEU A 30 6.03 -4.19 20.75
N LYS A 31 6.30 -5.31 21.45
CA LYS A 31 7.51 -6.12 21.18
C LYS A 31 7.40 -7.65 21.10
N GLU A 32 6.22 -8.27 21.20
CA GLU A 32 6.14 -9.75 21.25
C GLU A 32 5.19 -10.42 20.24
N GLU A 33 4.85 -9.77 19.13
CA GLU A 33 4.03 -10.41 18.07
C GLU A 33 4.82 -10.89 16.83
N LEU A 34 6.13 -10.64 16.76
CA LEU A 34 6.95 -11.00 15.59
C LEU A 34 7.57 -12.41 15.66
N GLN A 35 7.45 -13.14 16.78
CA GLN A 35 7.97 -14.52 16.88
C GLN A 35 6.88 -15.61 16.81
N SER A 36 5.60 -15.24 16.86
CA SER A 36 4.48 -16.19 16.85
C SER A 36 4.14 -16.74 15.45
N LYS A 37 4.49 -16.02 14.36
CA LYS A 37 4.22 -16.49 12.99
C LYS A 37 5.38 -17.22 12.31
N GLN A 38 6.47 -17.48 13.02
CA GLN A 38 7.62 -18.25 12.49
C GLN A 38 7.81 -19.63 13.12
N GLN A 39 6.86 -20.08 13.97
CA GLN A 39 6.89 -21.42 14.56
C GLN A 39 5.54 -22.15 14.38
N CYS A 40 5.15 -22.41 13.13
CA CYS A 40 4.11 -23.41 12.80
C CYS A 40 4.47 -24.16 11.51
N ALA A 41 5.68 -24.74 11.44
CA ALA A 41 6.02 -25.69 10.38
C ALA A 41 7.21 -26.59 10.78
N ILE A 42 7.10 -27.34 11.88
CA ILE A 42 7.86 -28.58 12.05
C ILE A 42 6.96 -29.63 12.68
N ASN A 43 6.16 -30.27 11.83
CA ASN A 43 5.39 -31.46 12.19
C ASN A 43 6.32 -32.68 12.04
N PRO A 44 6.73 -33.40 13.11
CA PRO A 44 7.73 -34.47 13.03
C PRO A 44 7.11 -35.83 12.61
N ALA A 45 6.18 -35.80 11.65
CA ALA A 45 5.46 -36.98 11.18
C ALA A 45 5.46 -37.05 9.66
N LEU A 46 6.64 -37.25 9.06
CA LEU A 46 6.77 -37.60 7.64
C LEU A 46 7.67 -38.84 7.49
N PRO A 47 7.26 -39.85 6.70
CA PRO A 47 7.92 -41.14 6.61
C PRO A 47 9.30 -41.04 5.93
N MET A 48 10.23 -41.90 6.36
CA MET A 48 11.65 -41.95 5.98
C MET A 48 11.97 -42.07 4.48
N ILE A 49 10.96 -42.22 3.61
CA ILE A 49 11.15 -42.39 2.15
C ILE A 49 11.62 -41.10 1.45
N PHE A 50 11.45 -39.92 2.08
CA PHE A 50 11.89 -38.66 1.46
C PHE A 50 13.40 -38.41 1.52
N ARG A 51 14.18 -39.27 2.21
CA ARG A 51 15.65 -39.12 2.32
C ARG A 51 16.44 -39.76 1.17
N LEU A 52 15.80 -40.43 0.20
CA LEU A 52 16.51 -41.11 -0.90
C LEU A 52 16.52 -40.34 -2.24
N ILE A 53 15.73 -39.26 -2.37
CA ILE A 53 15.60 -38.52 -3.64
C ILE A 53 16.72 -37.47 -3.83
N CYS A 54 17.51 -37.16 -2.80
CA CYS A 54 18.59 -36.16 -2.89
C CYS A 54 19.92 -36.65 -3.49
N LEU A 55 20.05 -37.92 -3.91
CA LEU A 55 21.31 -38.46 -4.47
C LEU A 55 21.25 -38.82 -5.97
N LEU A 56 20.10 -38.64 -6.62
CA LEU A 56 19.98 -38.72 -8.08
C LEU A 56 19.62 -37.34 -8.60
N GLY A 57 20.59 -36.67 -9.22
CA GLY A 57 20.50 -35.31 -9.73
C GLY A 57 19.37 -35.14 -10.74
N LEU A 58 18.20 -34.76 -10.25
CA LEU A 58 17.12 -34.19 -11.04
C LEU A 58 17.06 -32.70 -10.74
N VAL A 59 17.74 -31.93 -11.57
CA VAL A 59 17.56 -30.47 -11.67
C VAL A 59 16.14 -30.26 -12.18
N VAL A 60 15.20 -29.96 -11.28
CA VAL A 60 13.94 -29.35 -11.68
C VAL A 60 14.25 -27.87 -11.89
N ALA A 61 14.36 -27.48 -13.15
CA ALA A 61 14.29 -26.08 -13.54
C ALA A 61 12.90 -25.56 -13.19
N GLY A 62 12.82 -24.55 -12.32
CA GLY A 62 11.57 -23.90 -11.96
C GLY A 62 11.69 -23.14 -10.63
N GLU A 63 11.55 -21.82 -10.72
CA GLU A 63 11.59 -20.79 -9.68
C GLU A 63 12.72 -20.85 -8.64
N VAL A 64 13.74 -20.02 -8.90
CA VAL A 64 14.53 -19.39 -7.84
C VAL A 64 13.59 -18.54 -6.97
N MET A 65 13.30 -19.00 -5.76
CA MET A 65 12.69 -18.18 -4.72
C MET A 65 13.73 -17.13 -4.28
N ALA A 66 13.75 -15.98 -4.95
CA ALA A 66 14.55 -14.84 -4.56
C ALA A 66 13.98 -14.26 -3.26
N PHE A 67 14.53 -14.69 -2.12
CA PHE A 67 14.34 -13.98 -0.86
C PHE A 67 15.07 -12.64 -0.97
N ALA A 68 14.33 -11.58 -1.31
CA ALA A 68 14.80 -10.21 -1.26
C ALA A 68 15.26 -9.89 0.17
N GLY A 69 16.57 -9.68 0.32
CA GLY A 69 17.14 -9.21 1.59
C GLY A 69 16.57 -7.83 1.96
N PRO A 70 16.60 -7.45 3.25
CA PRO A 70 16.14 -6.13 3.67
C PRO A 70 17.03 -5.06 3.02
N SER A 71 16.45 -4.28 2.10
CA SER A 71 17.13 -3.14 1.51
C SER A 71 17.20 -1.97 2.51
N PRO A 72 18.05 -0.95 2.27
CA PRO A 72 18.29 0.13 3.21
C PRO A 72 17.03 0.97 3.47
N SER A 73 16.63 1.07 4.75
CA SER A 73 15.78 2.13 5.32
C SER A 73 14.51 2.57 4.55
N ARG A 74 13.81 1.68 3.84
CA ARG A 74 12.55 2.03 3.17
C ARG A 74 11.43 2.28 4.17
N LYS A 75 10.54 3.25 3.86
CA LYS A 75 9.33 3.47 4.66
C LYS A 75 8.36 2.30 4.49
N PRO A 76 7.59 1.95 5.53
CA PRO A 76 6.62 0.86 5.43
C PRO A 76 5.60 1.15 4.32
N GLY A 77 5.29 0.13 3.52
CA GLY A 77 4.33 0.21 2.43
C GLY A 77 4.92 0.49 1.04
N VAL A 78 6.20 0.90 0.95
CA VAL A 78 6.89 1.03 -0.34
C VAL A 78 7.18 -0.37 -0.90
N SER A 79 6.89 -0.57 -2.18
CA SER A 79 7.11 -1.84 -2.88
C SER A 79 8.61 -2.08 -3.09
N ALA A 80 9.02 -3.35 -3.16
CA ALA A 80 10.40 -3.68 -3.50
C ALA A 80 10.71 -3.30 -4.96
N PRO A 81 11.95 -2.89 -5.29
CA PRO A 81 12.34 -2.44 -6.61
C PRO A 81 12.19 -3.55 -7.65
N GLU A 82 12.37 -4.81 -7.27
CA GLU A 82 12.13 -5.96 -8.15
C GLU A 82 10.66 -6.02 -8.59
N VAL A 83 9.74 -5.82 -7.63
CA VAL A 83 8.29 -5.79 -7.92
C VAL A 83 7.93 -4.57 -8.76
N LEU A 84 8.51 -3.40 -8.47
CA LEU A 84 8.28 -2.19 -9.27
C LEU A 84 8.78 -2.36 -10.70
N LYS A 85 9.95 -2.98 -10.87
CA LYS A 85 10.51 -3.26 -12.19
C LYS A 85 9.60 -4.18 -12.99
N GLU A 86 9.20 -5.32 -12.40
CA GLU A 86 8.26 -6.25 -13.04
C GLU A 86 6.94 -5.55 -13.40
N PHE A 87 6.44 -4.70 -12.51
CA PHE A 87 5.22 -3.93 -12.73
C PHE A 87 5.34 -2.95 -13.89
N VAL A 88 6.45 -2.20 -13.96
CA VAL A 88 6.73 -1.23 -15.03
C VAL A 88 6.92 -1.96 -16.36
N GLU A 89 7.62 -3.10 -16.37
CA GLU A 89 7.80 -3.93 -17.57
C GLU A 89 6.48 -4.53 -18.05
N ALA A 90 5.63 -4.99 -17.13
CA ALA A 90 4.31 -5.52 -17.45
C ALA A 90 3.33 -4.43 -17.95
N ALA A 91 3.40 -3.22 -17.38
CA ALA A 91 2.53 -2.10 -17.72
C ALA A 91 2.90 -1.41 -19.04
N GLY A 92 4.19 -1.29 -19.34
CA GLY A 92 4.69 -0.63 -20.55
C GLY A 92 4.17 0.81 -20.70
N GLU A 93 3.57 1.12 -21.85
CA GLU A 93 3.03 2.45 -22.17
C GLU A 93 1.73 2.79 -21.40
N SER A 94 1.04 1.77 -20.87
CA SER A 94 -0.22 1.95 -20.13
C SER A 94 -0.02 2.40 -18.68
N LEU A 95 1.22 2.39 -18.19
CA LEU A 95 1.58 2.83 -16.85
C LEU A 95 1.15 4.28 -16.62
N LEU A 96 0.51 4.52 -15.47
CA LEU A 96 0.26 5.87 -14.97
C LEU A 96 1.08 6.09 -13.70
N VAL A 97 1.91 7.12 -13.70
CA VAL A 97 2.63 7.55 -12.49
C VAL A 97 1.87 8.71 -11.87
N VAL A 98 1.55 8.61 -10.58
CA VAL A 98 0.81 9.63 -9.86
C VAL A 98 1.72 10.26 -8.81
N ASP A 99 2.11 11.49 -9.07
CA ASP A 99 2.86 12.31 -8.12
C ASP A 99 1.90 12.99 -7.15
N VAL A 100 1.95 12.59 -5.88
CA VAL A 100 1.10 13.17 -4.83
C VAL A 100 1.78 14.23 -3.98
N ARG A 101 2.91 14.75 -4.45
CA ARG A 101 3.51 15.97 -3.90
C ARG A 101 2.67 17.19 -4.28
N GLU A 102 2.93 18.28 -3.59
CA GLU A 102 2.34 19.58 -3.94
C GLU A 102 2.78 19.97 -5.35
N ALA A 103 1.92 20.70 -6.07
CA ALA A 103 2.19 21.10 -7.45
C ALA A 103 3.56 21.75 -7.63
N PHE A 104 3.98 22.63 -6.71
CA PHE A 104 5.30 23.27 -6.81
C PHE A 104 6.45 22.25 -6.71
N GLU A 105 6.40 21.30 -5.77
CA GLU A 105 7.42 20.24 -5.60
C GLU A 105 7.47 19.30 -6.81
N ALA A 106 6.32 19.01 -7.40
CA ALA A 106 6.21 18.13 -8.55
C ALA A 106 6.80 18.78 -9.81
N THR A 107 6.63 20.10 -9.94
CA THR A 107 7.07 20.87 -11.11
C THR A 107 8.50 21.38 -11.08
N GLU A 108 9.26 21.14 -10.00
CA GLU A 108 10.69 21.48 -9.91
C GLU A 108 11.51 20.89 -11.07
N GLU A 109 11.11 19.71 -11.55
CA GLU A 109 11.75 19.03 -12.69
C GLU A 109 11.10 19.40 -14.04
N GLY A 110 9.97 20.10 -14.03
CA GLY A 110 9.17 20.47 -15.19
C GLY A 110 7.67 20.20 -15.00
N PRO A 111 6.80 20.79 -15.84
CA PRO A 111 5.36 20.53 -15.79
C PRO A 111 5.06 19.03 -15.96
N LEU A 112 4.00 18.53 -15.32
CA LEU A 112 3.55 17.14 -15.45
C LEU A 112 2.15 17.08 -16.06
N PRO A 113 1.91 16.22 -17.07
CA PRO A 113 2.90 15.44 -17.82
C PRO A 113 3.78 16.33 -18.72
N SER A 114 5.01 15.89 -19.00
CA SER A 114 5.91 16.55 -19.96
C SER A 114 6.55 15.56 -20.92
N ASP A 115 6.65 15.95 -22.19
CA ASP A 115 7.30 15.16 -23.26
C ASP A 115 8.77 14.84 -22.97
N THR A 116 9.43 15.68 -22.17
CA THR A 116 10.86 15.55 -21.84
C THR A 116 11.11 15.01 -20.45
N VAL A 117 10.15 15.16 -19.53
CA VAL A 117 10.28 14.79 -18.13
C VAL A 117 9.02 14.07 -17.70
N ARG A 118 9.13 12.75 -17.53
CA ARG A 118 8.07 11.87 -17.02
C ARG A 118 6.74 11.99 -17.81
N PRO A 119 6.72 11.52 -19.08
CA PRO A 119 5.55 11.64 -19.94
C PRO A 119 4.31 10.92 -19.42
N GLN A 120 4.47 9.89 -18.58
CA GLN A 120 3.39 9.09 -18.01
C GLN A 120 2.98 9.58 -16.61
N ALA A 121 3.54 10.68 -16.11
CA ALA A 121 3.27 11.19 -14.77
C ALA A 121 2.23 12.32 -14.76
N ILE A 122 1.28 12.24 -13.83
CA ILE A 122 0.32 13.30 -13.51
C ILE A 122 0.52 13.76 -12.07
N ASN A 123 0.29 15.04 -11.79
CA ASN A 123 0.30 15.55 -10.41
C ASN A 123 -1.12 15.57 -9.83
N LEU A 124 -1.32 14.81 -8.76
CA LEU A 124 -2.57 14.79 -7.98
C LEU A 124 -2.20 14.97 -6.50
N SER A 125 -2.08 16.23 -6.07
CA SER A 125 -1.61 16.59 -4.73
C SER A 125 -2.44 15.95 -3.61
N TRP A 126 -1.77 15.35 -2.63
CA TRP A 126 -2.42 14.76 -1.45
C TRP A 126 -2.74 15.83 -0.39
N ASP A 127 -4.02 16.02 -0.09
CA ASP A 127 -4.47 16.88 1.01
C ASP A 127 -4.28 16.17 2.36
N ARG A 128 -3.41 16.72 3.19
CA ARG A 128 -3.09 16.15 4.51
C ARG A 128 -4.18 16.37 5.54
N GLU A 129 -4.97 17.44 5.41
CA GLU A 129 -6.03 17.81 6.34
C GLU A 129 -7.31 17.05 5.99
N ALA A 130 -7.69 17.05 4.71
CA ALA A 130 -8.86 16.33 4.23
C ALA A 130 -8.63 14.82 4.11
N GLY A 131 -7.37 14.38 4.00
CA GLY A 131 -7.02 12.97 3.86
C GLY A 131 -7.51 12.36 2.54
N ASN A 132 -7.50 13.16 1.48
CA ASN A 132 -7.94 12.79 0.15
C ASN A 132 -7.02 13.41 -0.93
N MET A 133 -7.30 13.05 -2.18
CA MET A 133 -6.69 13.65 -3.36
C MET A 133 -7.75 13.70 -4.47
N PRO A 134 -7.60 14.57 -5.48
CA PRO A 134 -8.40 14.48 -6.69
C PRO A 134 -8.24 13.09 -7.31
N LEU A 135 -9.35 12.49 -7.74
CA LEU A 135 -9.31 11.22 -8.45
C LEU A 135 -8.95 11.47 -9.93
N PRO A 136 -8.20 10.55 -10.57
CA PRO A 136 -8.02 10.64 -12.01
C PRO A 136 -9.36 10.41 -12.72
N ASP A 137 -9.50 11.02 -13.90
CA ASP A 137 -10.73 10.93 -14.69
C ASP A 137 -10.99 9.49 -15.10
N SER A 138 -12.10 8.92 -14.61
CA SER A 138 -12.42 7.49 -14.78
C SER A 138 -12.68 7.09 -16.24
N GLU A 139 -12.94 8.07 -17.11
CA GLU A 139 -13.09 7.85 -18.56
C GLU A 139 -11.73 7.62 -19.24
N GLU A 140 -10.66 8.23 -18.72
CA GLU A 140 -9.30 8.13 -19.26
C GLU A 140 -8.44 7.09 -18.53
N VAL A 141 -8.76 6.84 -17.26
CA VAL A 141 -8.04 5.94 -16.36
C VAL A 141 -9.01 4.86 -15.87
N PRO A 142 -9.09 3.70 -16.56
CA PRO A 142 -9.91 2.60 -16.07
C PRO A 142 -9.36 2.04 -14.74
N PHE A 143 -10.23 1.42 -13.95
CA PHE A 143 -9.91 0.96 -12.59
C PHE A 143 -8.85 -0.16 -12.51
N ASP A 144 -8.57 -0.83 -13.61
CA ASP A 144 -7.53 -1.86 -13.75
C ASP A 144 -6.20 -1.32 -14.31
N LYS A 145 -6.16 -0.03 -14.68
CA LYS A 145 -4.95 0.61 -15.19
C LYS A 145 -3.82 0.48 -14.16
N PRO A 146 -2.61 0.08 -14.57
CA PRO A 146 -1.46 0.01 -13.67
C PRO A 146 -1.06 1.41 -13.21
N ILE A 147 -1.15 1.66 -11.92
CA ILE A 147 -0.83 2.95 -11.31
C ILE A 147 0.33 2.80 -10.32
N ILE A 148 1.34 3.65 -10.43
CA ILE A 148 2.37 3.84 -9.41
C ILE A 148 2.15 5.18 -8.73
N THR A 149 1.87 5.15 -7.44
CA THR A 149 1.83 6.36 -6.60
C THR A 149 3.21 6.64 -6.03
N HIS A 150 3.63 7.91 -6.03
CA HIS A 150 4.88 8.31 -5.37
C HIS A 150 4.77 9.69 -4.74
N CYS A 151 5.70 9.96 -3.82
CA CYS A 151 5.90 11.31 -3.30
C CYS A 151 7.41 11.60 -3.19
N GLY A 152 7.88 12.23 -2.12
CA GLY A 152 9.33 12.37 -1.82
C GLY A 152 9.96 11.07 -1.32
N GLY A 153 9.28 10.36 -0.40
CA GLY A 153 9.82 9.12 0.17
C GLY A 153 8.75 8.11 0.60
N GLY A 154 7.68 7.99 -0.16
CA GLY A 154 6.67 6.92 -0.03
C GLY A 154 5.56 7.07 1.01
N GLY A 155 5.69 7.94 2.02
CA GLY A 155 4.67 8.04 3.08
C GLY A 155 3.32 8.61 2.62
N ARG A 156 3.33 9.65 1.77
CA ARG A 156 2.10 10.19 1.15
C ARG A 156 1.59 9.27 0.04
N GLY A 157 2.51 8.70 -0.75
CA GLY A 157 2.21 7.71 -1.79
C GLY A 157 1.43 6.51 -1.25
N GLN A 158 1.79 6.03 -0.05
CA GLN A 158 1.05 4.97 0.63
C GLN A 158 -0.42 5.34 0.88
N LYS A 159 -0.68 6.55 1.39
CA LYS A 159 -2.05 7.02 1.65
C LYS A 159 -2.85 7.19 0.36
N ALA A 160 -2.19 7.69 -0.69
CA ALA A 160 -2.78 7.82 -2.01
C ALA A 160 -3.16 6.46 -2.62
N ARG A 161 -2.28 5.45 -2.50
CA ARG A 161 -2.57 4.07 -2.91
C ARG A 161 -3.82 3.55 -2.21
N ASP A 162 -3.84 3.63 -0.88
CA ASP A 162 -4.97 3.15 -0.08
C ASP A 162 -6.27 3.93 -0.39
N PHE A 163 -6.17 5.20 -0.77
CA PHE A 163 -7.31 6.00 -1.22
C PHE A 163 -7.82 5.55 -2.60
N LEU A 164 -6.92 5.31 -3.57
CA LEU A 164 -7.30 4.80 -4.89
C LEU A 164 -7.93 3.41 -4.78
N GLU A 165 -7.37 2.51 -3.98
CA GLU A 165 -7.94 1.18 -3.74
C GLU A 165 -9.36 1.24 -3.17
N LYS A 166 -9.61 2.15 -2.23
CA LYS A 166 -10.97 2.39 -1.68
C LYS A 166 -11.95 2.92 -2.72
N ASN A 167 -11.47 3.62 -3.74
CA ASN A 167 -12.27 4.13 -4.85
C ASN A 167 -12.37 3.14 -6.02
N GLY A 168 -11.91 1.89 -5.85
CA GLY A 168 -12.11 0.81 -6.80
C GLY A 168 -10.94 0.53 -7.72
N TYR A 169 -9.83 1.26 -7.61
CA TYR A 169 -8.62 0.95 -8.38
C TYR A 169 -7.98 -0.33 -7.85
N THR A 170 -7.81 -1.31 -8.73
CA THR A 170 -7.37 -2.66 -8.33
C THR A 170 -5.87 -2.87 -8.49
N ASN A 171 -5.21 -2.01 -9.26
CA ASN A 171 -3.86 -2.22 -9.73
C ASN A 171 -2.95 -1.03 -9.39
N VAL A 172 -2.72 -0.82 -8.09
CA VAL A 172 -1.98 0.35 -7.59
C VAL A 172 -0.81 -0.08 -6.70
N LEU A 173 0.39 0.40 -7.01
CA LEU A 173 1.58 0.21 -6.17
C LEU A 173 2.08 1.54 -5.59
N ASN A 174 2.74 1.45 -4.44
CA ASN A 174 3.51 2.56 -3.88
C ASN A 174 4.97 2.41 -4.32
N GLY A 175 5.42 3.34 -5.17
CA GLY A 175 6.78 3.38 -5.71
C GLY A 175 7.79 4.11 -4.81
N GLY A 176 7.34 4.74 -3.73
CA GLY A 176 8.23 5.50 -2.86
C GLY A 176 8.43 6.94 -3.34
N GLY A 177 9.65 7.26 -3.76
CA GLY A 177 10.03 8.59 -4.23
C GLY A 177 11.55 8.75 -4.34
N PRO A 178 12.04 9.94 -4.73
CA PRO A 178 13.47 10.20 -4.95
C PRO A 178 14.35 10.03 -3.70
N GLU A 179 13.79 9.99 -2.48
CA GLU A 179 14.51 9.60 -1.26
C GLU A 179 15.02 8.14 -1.31
N ASP A 180 14.36 7.27 -2.09
CA ASP A 180 14.74 5.88 -2.33
C ASP A 180 15.22 5.71 -3.78
N ALA A 181 16.53 5.87 -3.98
CA ALA A 181 17.14 5.84 -5.30
C ALA A 181 16.99 4.49 -6.02
N GLU A 182 16.84 3.39 -5.28
CA GLU A 182 16.68 2.06 -5.88
C GLU A 182 15.32 1.94 -6.56
N CYS A 183 14.24 2.30 -5.85
CA CYS A 183 12.90 2.28 -6.41
C CYS A 183 12.72 3.37 -7.47
N TRP A 184 13.27 4.57 -7.24
CA TRP A 184 13.15 5.70 -8.16
C TRP A 184 13.77 5.41 -9.53
N LYS A 185 14.82 4.59 -9.60
CA LYS A 185 15.45 4.21 -10.87
C LYS A 185 14.51 3.44 -11.81
N GLU A 186 13.56 2.69 -11.27
CA GLU A 186 12.71 1.78 -12.07
C GLU A 186 11.56 2.52 -12.77
N PHE A 187 10.99 3.54 -12.14
CA PHE A 187 9.84 4.28 -12.70
C PHE A 187 10.03 5.80 -12.78
N GLY A 188 11.07 6.38 -12.18
CA GLY A 188 11.24 7.84 -12.06
C GLY A 188 11.48 8.56 -13.39
N SER A 189 11.80 7.84 -14.47
CA SER A 189 11.90 8.38 -15.83
C SER A 189 10.62 8.22 -16.66
N LYS A 190 9.62 7.52 -16.12
CA LYS A 190 8.35 7.23 -16.80
C LYS A 190 7.41 8.41 -16.69
#